data_AF-A0A257JE40-F1
#
_entry.id   AF-A0A257JE40-F1
#
_cell.length_a   1.000
_cell.length_b   1.000
_cell.length_c   1.000
_cell.angle_alpha   90.00
_cell.angle_beta   90.00
_cell.angle_gamma   90.00
#
_symmetry.space_group_name_H-M   'P 1'
#
loop_
_entity.id
_entity.type
_entity.pdbx_description
1 polymer ?
#
loop_
_entity_poly.entity_id
_entity_poly.type
_entity_poly.pdbx_seq_one_letter_code
_entity_poly.pdbx_strand_id
1 'polypeptide(L)' 'MSIRFPNESAEYRVARNALLASEIELRRRMEAVAVQLRQLPQGGQVPEDYVFHRMAAAGVAEPVKLSELFREGDTLMV' A
#
# COMPACT_ATOMS: atom_id res chain seq x y z
N MET A 1 -15.47 -7.78 21.78
CA MET A 1 -16.84 -8.28 21.56
C MET A 1 -16.74 -9.66 20.91
N SER A 2 -17.13 -10.75 21.58
CA SER A 2 -17.03 -12.09 20.98
C SER A 2 -18.23 -12.32 20.05
N ILE A 3 -17.99 -12.29 18.75
CA ILE A 3 -18.97 -12.75 17.75
C ILE A 3 -19.03 -14.28 17.87
N ARG A 4 -20.22 -14.82 18.16
CA ARG A 4 -20.48 -16.26 18.23
C ARG A 4 -21.27 -16.67 16.99
N PHE A 5 -20.82 -17.70 16.30
CA PHE A 5 -21.55 -18.20 15.13
C PHE A 5 -22.57 -19.26 15.55
N PRO A 6 -23.71 -19.37 14.84
CA PRO A 6 -24.66 -20.45 15.07
C PRO A 6 -23.97 -21.81 14.90
N ASN A 7 -24.26 -22.75 15.80
CA ASN A 7 -23.78 -24.14 15.77
C ASN A 7 -22.26 -24.36 15.87
N GLU A 8 -21.48 -23.38 16.36
CA GLU A 8 -20.04 -23.58 16.55
C GLU A 8 -19.74 -24.58 17.69
N SER A 9 -18.82 -25.53 17.46
CA SER A 9 -18.34 -26.44 18.50
C SER A 9 -17.37 -25.71 19.44
N ALA A 10 -17.18 -26.26 20.65
CA ALA A 10 -16.23 -25.71 21.61
C ALA A 10 -14.79 -25.71 21.07
N GLU A 11 -14.40 -26.79 20.36
CA GLU A 11 -13.09 -26.94 19.72
C GLU A 11 -12.89 -25.91 18.60
N TYR A 12 -13.88 -25.74 17.73
CA TYR A 12 -13.83 -24.75 16.65
C TYR A 12 -13.63 -23.34 17.21
N ARG A 13 -14.35 -23.00 18.29
CA ARG A 13 -14.22 -21.70 18.94
C ARG A 13 -12.82 -21.47 19.51
N VAL A 14 -12.21 -22.48 20.12
CA VAL A 14 -10.83 -22.39 20.65
C VAL A 14 -9.84 -22.17 19.51
N ALA A 15 -9.93 -22.97 18.44
CA ALA A 15 -9.07 -22.82 17.27
C ALA A 15 -9.23 -21.44 16.61
N ARG A 16 -10.46 -20.95 16.48
CA ARG A 16 -10.75 -19.63 15.90
C ARG A 16 -10.20 -18.49 16.74
N ASN A 17 -10.28 -18.59 18.08
CA ASN A 17 -9.69 -17.56 18.95
C ASN A 17 -8.16 -17.53 18.85
N ALA A 18 -7.51 -18.69 18.73
CA ALA A 18 -6.08 -18.78 18.50
C ALA A 18 -5.68 -18.18 17.14
N LEU A 19 -6.48 -18.42 16.08
CA LEU A 19 -6.28 -17.80 14.78
C LEU A 19 -6.43 -16.27 14.86
N LEU A 20 -7.50 -15.78 15.48
CA LEU A 20 -7.75 -14.35 15.63
C LEU A 20 -6.62 -13.64 16.38
N ALA A 21 -6.06 -14.27 17.42
CA ALA A 21 -4.90 -13.73 18.13
C ALA A 21 -3.68 -13.60 17.19
N SER A 22 -3.43 -14.62 16.37
CA SER A 22 -2.35 -14.60 15.36
C SER A 22 -2.58 -13.53 14.28
N GLU A 23 -3.82 -13.33 13.83
CA GLU A 23 -4.15 -12.29 12.84
C GLU A 23 -3.95 -10.87 13.39
N ILE A 24 -4.29 -10.64 14.66
CA ILE A 24 -4.06 -9.35 15.34
C ILE A 24 -2.56 -9.07 15.44
N GLU A 25 -1.76 -10.06 15.86
CA GLU A 25 -0.30 -9.98 15.91
C GLU A 25 0.27 -9.63 14.52
N LEU A 26 -0.19 -10.31 13.47
CA LEU A 26 0.26 -10.08 12.10
C LEU A 26 -0.05 -8.64 11.65
N ARG A 27 -1.27 -8.15 11.90
CA ARG A 27 -1.65 -6.77 11.55
C ARG A 27 -0.76 -5.74 12.24
N ARG A 28 -0.46 -5.91 13.52
CA ARG A 28 0.44 -5.01 14.26
C ARG A 28 1.85 -4.99 13.67
N ARG A 29 2.37 -6.15 13.24
CA ARG A 29 3.68 -6.23 12.58
C ARG A 29 3.67 -5.53 11.22
N MET A 30 2.62 -5.70 10.43
CA MET A 30 2.46 -4.98 9.16
C MET A 30 2.39 -3.46 9.38
N GLU A 31 1.67 -3.00 10.39
CA GLU A 31 1.62 -1.58 10.76
C GLU A 31 2.99 -1.04 11.18
N ALA A 32 3.75 -1.80 11.98
CA ALA A 32 5.11 -1.44 12.37
C ALA A 32 6.05 -1.33 11.16
N VAL A 33 5.95 -2.25 10.20
CA VAL A 33 6.69 -2.19 8.93
C VAL A 33 6.26 -0.97 8.11
N ALA A 34 4.97 -0.65 8.05
CA ALA A 34 4.49 0.53 7.36
C ALA A 34 4.99 1.84 7.99
N VAL A 35 5.16 1.89 9.32
CA VAL A 35 5.82 3.01 10.01
C VAL A 35 7.28 3.10 9.61
N GLN A 36 8.02 2.00 9.61
CA GLN A 36 9.42 1.98 9.17
C GLN A 36 9.58 2.42 7.71
N LEU A 37 8.69 1.96 6.83
CA LEU A 37 8.68 2.33 5.41
C LEU A 37 8.53 3.85 5.24
N ARG A 38 7.65 4.49 6.01
CA ARG A 38 7.45 5.94 5.99
C ARG A 38 8.61 6.74 6.60
N GLN A 39 9.46 6.09 7.39
CA GLN A 39 10.65 6.70 7.99
C GLN A 39 11.91 6.53 7.14
N LEU A 40 11.85 5.78 6.04
CA LEU A 40 12.98 5.66 5.15
C LEU A 40 13.39 7.05 4.62
N PRO A 41 14.69 7.32 4.51
CA PRO A 41 15.17 8.54 3.88
C PRO A 41 14.74 8.61 2.42
N GLN A 42 14.86 9.79 1.82
CA GLN A 42 14.62 9.97 0.40
C GLN A 42 15.38 8.91 -0.41
N GLY A 43 14.68 8.29 -1.37
CA GLY A 43 15.26 7.27 -2.21
C GLY A 43 16.44 7.76 -3.04
N GLY A 44 17.10 6.84 -3.73
CA GLY A 44 18.16 7.18 -4.67
C GLY A 44 17.67 8.17 -5.73
N GLN A 45 18.57 9.04 -6.20
CA GLN A 45 18.29 9.93 -7.31
C GLN A 45 17.91 9.12 -8.55
N VAL A 46 16.91 9.58 -9.29
CA VAL A 46 16.54 8.98 -10.57
C VAL A 46 17.69 9.27 -11.54
N PRO A 47 18.29 8.24 -12.17
CA PRO A 47 19.50 8.42 -12.98
C PRO A 47 19.25 9.17 -14.28
N GLU A 48 18.02 9.11 -14.79
CA GLU A 48 17.63 9.65 -16.09
C GLU A 48 16.23 10.28 -15.99
N ASP A 49 16.01 11.33 -16.77
CA ASP A 49 14.67 11.92 -16.92
C ASP A 49 13.88 11.11 -17.97
N TYR A 50 13.29 9.99 -17.52
CA TYR A 50 12.61 9.02 -18.39
C TYR A 50 11.44 9.64 -19.15
N VAL A 51 11.19 9.15 -20.37
CA VAL A 51 10.07 9.59 -21.22
C VAL A 51 8.92 8.60 -21.14
N PHE A 52 7.73 9.10 -20.82
CA PHE A 52 6.46 8.38 -20.82
C PHE A 52 5.60 8.81 -22.00
N HIS A 53 4.58 8.00 -22.32
CA HIS A 53 3.54 8.37 -23.27
C HIS A 53 2.26 8.67 -22.51
N ARG A 54 1.83 9.93 -22.49
CA ARG A 54 0.54 10.34 -21.90
C ARG A 54 -0.54 10.33 -22.96
N MET A 55 -1.78 10.03 -22.55
CA MET A 55 -2.93 10.18 -23.43
C MET A 55 -3.34 11.66 -23.50
N ALA A 56 -3.23 12.25 -24.69
CA ALA A 56 -3.72 13.60 -24.94
C ALA A 56 -5.24 13.61 -25.14
N ALA A 57 -5.85 14.79 -25.04
CA ALA A 57 -7.29 14.98 -25.23
C ALA A 57 -7.79 14.51 -26.62
N ALA A 58 -6.91 14.48 -27.62
CA ALA A 58 -7.19 13.98 -28.96
C ALA A 58 -7.10 12.44 -29.09
N GLY A 59 -6.86 11.70 -28.00
CA GLY A 59 -6.68 10.24 -28.02
C GLY A 59 -5.34 9.78 -28.58
N VAL A 60 -4.42 10.70 -28.87
CA VAL A 60 -3.07 10.40 -29.37
C VAL A 60 -2.12 10.35 -28.17
N ALA A 61 -1.20 9.37 -28.20
CA ALA A 61 -0.12 9.27 -27.22
C ALA A 61 0.92 10.36 -27.49
N GLU A 62 1.15 11.24 -26.52
CA GLU A 62 2.18 12.27 -26.58
C GLU A 62 3.34 11.92 -25.63
N PRO A 63 4.60 12.07 -26.06
CA PRO A 63 5.74 11.90 -25.16
C PRO A 63 5.75 13.01 -24.10
N VAL A 64 6.10 12.65 -22.87
CA VAL A 64 6.24 13.57 -21.72
C VAL A 64 7.37 13.07 -20.83
N LYS A 65 8.20 13.98 -20.31
CA LYS A 65 9.30 13.59 -19.39
C LYS A 65 8.78 13.33 -17.99
N LEU A 66 9.49 12.51 -17.23
CA LEU A 66 9.19 12.21 -15.83
C LEU A 66 9.10 13.51 -15.03
N SER A 67 10.07 14.40 -15.19
CA SER A 67 10.12 15.70 -14.51
C SER A 67 8.91 16.59 -14.80
N GLU A 68 8.35 16.51 -16.01
CA GLU A 68 7.19 17.29 -16.46
C GLU A 68 5.85 16.75 -15.93
N LEU A 69 5.84 15.53 -15.38
CA LEU A 69 4.64 14.97 -14.73
C LEU A 69 4.38 15.63 -13.37
N PHE A 70 5.44 16.06 -12.69
CA PHE A 70 5.35 16.80 -11.44
C PHE A 70 4.99 18.25 -11.80
N ARG A 71 3.78 18.69 -11.41
CA ARG A 71 3.34 20.08 -11.61
C ARG A 71 4.07 20.97 -10.60
N GLU A 72 3.35 21.75 -9.80
CA GLU A 72 3.94 22.61 -8.76
C GLU A 72 4.34 21.85 -7.48
N GLY A 73 4.32 20.51 -7.47
CA GLY A 73 4.52 19.71 -6.27
C GLY A 73 5.48 18.54 -6.45
N ASP A 74 6.04 18.07 -5.32
CA ASP A 74 7.11 17.06 -5.27
C ASP A 74 6.62 15.61 -5.39
N THR A 75 5.30 15.39 -5.49
CA THR A 75 4.68 14.05 -5.50
C THR A 75 3.57 13.94 -6.55
N LEU A 76 3.48 12.79 -7.24
CA LEU A 76 2.44 12.51 -8.25
C LEU A 76 1.10 12.01 -7.68
N MET A 77 1.12 11.34 -6.52
CA MET A 77 -0.07 10.91 -5.77
C MET A 77 0.22 10.98 -4.27
N VAL A 78 -0.82 11.28 -3.48
CA VAL A 78 -0.80 11.24 -2.00
C VAL A 78 -1.52 9.99 -1.52
#